data_AF-A0A9D7X9H8-F1
#
_entry.id   AF-A0A9D7X9H8-F1
#
_cell.length_a   1.000
_cell.length_b   1.000
_cell.length_c   1.000
_cell.angle_alpha   90.00
_cell.angle_beta   90.00
_cell.angle_gamma   90.00
#
_symmetry.space_group_name_H-M   'P 1'
#
loop_
_entity.id
_entity.type
_entity.pdbx_description
1 polymer ?
#
loop_
_entity_poly.entity_id
_entity_poly.type
_entity_poly.pdbx_seq_one_letter_code
_entity_poly.pdbx_strand_id
1 'polypeptide(L)'
;MATMNWAAVNADPRFRDLHRRKSRFLWGLMAISVVYYFLLPIGAAYFQDLFKTKIWGVINFGLFFAWSEFIVAWGIAWIYARRANREFDALSAQINRDAMKNGGNR
;
A
#
# COMPACT_ATOMS: atom_id res chain seq x y z
N MET A 1 16.10 -24.58 -18.91
CA MET A 1 15.74 -23.52 -17.93
C MET A 1 14.79 -24.15 -16.93
N ALA A 2 15.13 -24.20 -15.64
CA ALA A 2 14.22 -24.75 -14.63
C ALA A 2 12.96 -23.88 -14.56
N THR A 3 11.80 -24.46 -14.86
CA THR A 3 10.51 -23.76 -14.77
C THR A 3 10.04 -23.81 -13.32
N MET A 4 9.90 -22.63 -12.69
CA MET A 4 9.35 -22.49 -11.35
C MET A 4 7.97 -23.16 -11.29
N ASN A 5 7.78 -24.16 -10.42
CA ASN A 5 6.49 -24.84 -10.26
C ASN A 5 5.54 -23.98 -9.42
N TRP A 6 4.87 -23.03 -10.07
CA TRP A 6 3.93 -22.09 -9.45
C TRP A 6 2.76 -22.77 -8.72
N ALA A 7 2.33 -23.95 -9.18
CA ALA A 7 1.26 -24.70 -8.54
C ALA A 7 1.67 -25.21 -7.15
N ALA A 8 2.91 -25.69 -7.00
CA ALA A 8 3.46 -26.12 -5.71
C ALA A 8 3.65 -24.93 -4.74
N VAL A 9 4.09 -23.77 -5.25
CA VAL A 9 4.24 -22.54 -4.44
C VAL A 9 2.90 -22.01 -3.95
N ASN A 10 1.88 -22.02 -4.81
CA ASN A 10 0.54 -21.56 -4.44
C ASN A 10 -0.19 -22.52 -3.48
N ALA A 11 0.14 -23.81 -3.54
CA ALA A 11 -0.38 -24.81 -2.62
C ALA A 11 0.23 -24.72 -1.20
N ASP A 12 1.38 -24.06 -1.04
CA ASP A 12 2.03 -23.90 0.26
C ASP A 12 1.18 -23.04 1.23
N PRO A 13 0.75 -23.58 2.39
CA PRO A 13 0.01 -22.83 3.39
C PRO A 13 0.72 -21.56 3.88
N ARG A 14 2.06 -21.55 3.92
CA ARG A 14 2.87 -20.39 4.32
C ARG A 14 2.72 -19.24 3.33
N PHE A 15 2.73 -19.55 2.03
CA PHE A 15 2.55 -18.56 0.97
C PHE A 15 1.15 -17.95 1.02
N ARG A 16 0.13 -18.78 1.23
CA ARG A 16 -1.27 -18.32 1.34
C ARG A 16 -1.49 -17.40 2.55
N ASP A 17 -0.91 -17.73 3.71
CA ASP A 17 -1.01 -16.87 4.89
C ASP A 17 -0.28 -15.53 4.68
N LEU A 18 0.92 -15.57 4.10
CA LEU A 18 1.67 -14.37 3.73
C LEU A 18 0.87 -13.47 2.77
N HIS A 19 0.32 -14.06 1.71
CA HIS A 19 -0.48 -13.36 0.72
C HIS A 19 -1.71 -12.72 1.36
N ARG A 20 -2.40 -13.43 2.26
CA ARG A 20 -3.58 -12.92 2.97
C ARG A 20 -3.25 -11.73 3.86
N ARG A 21 -2.14 -11.79 4.61
CA ARG A 21 -1.65 -10.68 5.46
C ARG A 21 -1.28 -9.47 4.61
N LYS A 22 -0.53 -9.67 3.52
CA LYS A 22 -0.16 -8.62 2.56
C LYS A 22 -1.39 -7.95 1.97
N SER A 23 -2.31 -8.76 1.47
CA SER A 23 -3.51 -8.27 0.81
C SER A 23 -4.37 -7.45 1.77
N ARG A 24 -4.61 -7.92 3.00
CA ARG A 24 -5.37 -7.16 4.01
C ARG A 24 -4.72 -5.81 4.33
N PHE A 25 -3.41 -5.78 4.47
CA PHE A 25 -2.67 -4.54 4.73
C PHE A 25 -2.80 -3.55 3.56
N LEU A 26 -2.62 -4.03 2.32
CA LEU A 26 -2.77 -3.22 1.11
C LEU A 26 -4.20 -2.70 0.94
N TRP A 27 -5.21 -3.54 1.15
CA TRP A 27 -6.61 -3.14 1.14
C TRP A 27 -6.91 -2.08 2.19
N GLY A 28 -6.30 -2.18 3.38
CA GLY A 28 -6.41 -1.14 4.42
C GLY A 28 -5.81 0.19 3.98
N LEU A 29 -4.58 0.20 3.47
CA LEU A 29 -3.94 1.40 2.92
C LEU A 29 -4.75 2.02 1.78
N MET A 30 -5.28 1.18 0.88
CA MET A 30 -6.12 1.63 -0.22
C MET A 30 -7.41 2.27 0.29
N ALA A 31 -8.09 1.65 1.25
CA ALA A 31 -9.31 2.22 1.83
C ALA A 31 -9.05 3.59 2.47
N ILE A 32 -7.95 3.74 3.22
CA ILE A 32 -7.54 5.02 3.79
C ILE A 32 -7.29 6.05 2.70
N SER A 33 -6.54 5.68 1.65
CA SER A 33 -6.25 6.56 0.52
C SER A 33 -7.50 7.02 -0.20
N VAL A 34 -8.44 6.10 -0.45
CA VAL A 34 -9.70 6.38 -1.14
C VAL A 34 -10.56 7.32 -0.32
N VAL A 35 -10.75 7.01 0.97
CA VAL A 35 -11.52 7.88 1.87
C VAL A 35 -10.91 9.28 1.92
N TYR A 36 -9.58 9.37 2.03
CA TYR A 36 -8.89 10.65 2.10
C TYR A 36 -9.00 11.46 0.80
N TYR A 37 -8.81 10.81 -0.35
CA TYR A 37 -8.96 11.43 -1.67
C TYR A 37 -10.37 11.99 -1.88
N PHE A 38 -11.41 11.26 -1.48
CA PHE A 38 -12.79 11.73 -1.63
C PHE A 38 -13.19 12.82 -0.63
N LEU A 39 -12.45 13.02 0.47
CA LEU A 39 -12.70 14.16 1.37
C LEU A 39 -12.52 15.50 0.67
N LEU A 40 -11.64 15.59 -0.35
CA LEU A 40 -11.42 16.84 -1.10
C LEU A 40 -12.67 17.26 -1.90
N PRO A 41 -13.20 16.47 -2.86
CA PRO A 41 -14.40 16.86 -3.61
C PRO A 41 -15.65 16.93 -2.73
N ILE A 42 -15.79 16.07 -1.71
CA ILE A 42 -16.90 16.15 -0.75
C ILE A 42 -16.79 17.46 0.06
N GLY A 43 -15.60 17.78 0.56
CA GLY A 43 -15.31 19.03 1.24
C GLY A 43 -15.61 20.24 0.38
N ALA A 44 -15.15 20.23 -0.87
CA ALA A 44 -15.38 21.31 -1.82
C ALA A 44 -16.86 21.47 -2.19
N ALA A 45 -17.63 20.38 -2.26
CA ALA A 45 -19.05 20.43 -2.61
C ALA A 45 -19.94 20.90 -1.44
N TYR A 46 -19.70 20.38 -0.23
CA TYR A 46 -20.58 20.59 0.93
C TYR A 46 -20.08 21.66 1.90
N PHE A 47 -18.77 21.93 1.95
CA PHE A 47 -18.13 22.87 2.89
C PHE A 47 -17.44 24.02 2.15
N GLN A 48 -18.17 24.62 1.20
CA GLN A 48 -17.65 25.68 0.34
C GLN A 48 -17.06 26.87 1.11
N ASP A 49 -17.70 27.30 2.21
CA ASP A 49 -17.22 28.43 3.00
C ASP A 49 -15.87 28.14 3.65
N LEU A 50 -15.68 26.92 4.15
CA LEU A 50 -14.39 26.46 4.70
C LEU A 50 -13.34 26.42 3.59
N PHE A 51 -13.66 25.84 2.43
CA PHE A 51 -12.73 25.73 1.31
C PHE A 51 -12.32 27.09 0.72
N LYS A 52 -13.19 28.09 0.80
CA LYS A 52 -12.91 29.48 0.40
C LYS A 52 -12.18 30.30 1.47
N THR A 53 -12.16 29.83 2.72
CA THR A 53 -11.50 30.53 3.83
C THR A 53 -10.00 30.63 3.55
N LYS A 54 -9.52 31.87 3.49
CA LYS A 54 -8.10 32.17 3.28
C LYS A 54 -7.32 31.92 4.57
N ILE A 55 -6.25 31.16 4.46
CA ILE A 55 -5.31 30.91 5.56
C ILE A 55 -4.22 31.98 5.53
N TRP A 56 -3.60 32.16 4.36
CA TRP A 56 -2.53 33.15 4.19
C TRP A 56 -2.43 33.64 2.75
N GLY A 57 -2.58 34.96 2.55
CA GLY A 57 -2.51 35.57 1.23
C GLY A 57 -3.54 34.98 0.26
N VAL A 58 -3.04 34.30 -0.78
CA VAL A 58 -3.86 33.60 -1.79
C VAL A 58 -4.16 32.13 -1.44
N ILE A 59 -3.54 31.60 -0.39
CA ILE A 59 -3.71 30.21 0.04
C ILE A 59 -5.00 30.09 0.84
N ASN A 60 -5.93 29.29 0.34
CA ASN A 60 -7.15 28.91 1.03
C ASN A 60 -7.08 27.48 1.57
N PHE A 61 -8.07 27.12 2.38
CA PHE A 61 -8.13 25.78 2.98
C PHE A 61 -8.21 24.67 1.93
N GLY A 62 -8.90 24.89 0.81
CA GLY A 62 -8.96 23.92 -0.28
C GLY A 62 -7.60 23.63 -0.91
N LEU A 63 -6.80 24.67 -1.17
CA LEU A 63 -5.45 24.52 -1.72
C LEU A 63 -4.51 23.82 -0.71
N PHE A 64 -4.63 24.18 0.57
CA PHE A 64 -3.87 23.52 1.63
C PHE A 64 -4.21 22.04 1.74
N PHE A 65 -5.50 21.68 1.66
CA PHE A 65 -5.95 20.29 1.67
C PHE A 65 -5.48 19.52 0.43
N ALA A 66 -5.46 20.15 -0.75
CA ALA A 66 -4.91 19.54 -1.95
C ALA A 66 -3.42 19.20 -1.79
N TRP A 67 -2.65 20.05 -1.12
CA TRP A 67 -1.24 19.76 -0.84
C TRP A 67 -1.06 18.63 0.20
N SER A 68 -1.95 18.53 1.19
CA SER A 68 -1.88 17.43 2.14
C SER A 68 -2.13 16.06 1.51
N GLU A 69 -2.85 15.96 0.38
CA GLU A 69 -2.96 14.71 -0.38
C GLU A 69 -1.62 14.16 -0.82
N PHE A 70 -0.68 15.01 -1.26
CA PHE A 70 0.67 14.57 -1.63
C PHE A 70 1.43 14.01 -0.42
N ILE A 71 1.32 14.67 0.73
CA ILE A 71 1.94 14.22 1.98
C ILE A 71 1.37 12.87 2.41
N VAL A 72 0.06 12.69 2.31
CA VAL A 72 -0.60 11.40 2.61
C VAL A 72 -0.15 10.33 1.63
N ALA A 73 -0.07 10.61 0.33
CA ALA A 73 0.40 9.66 -0.68
C ALA A 73 1.84 9.20 -0.41
N TRP A 74 2.75 10.13 -0.12
CA TRP A 74 4.12 9.80 0.27
C TRP A 74 4.18 9.05 1.60
N GLY A 75 3.35 9.41 2.58
CA GLY A 75 3.22 8.69 3.84
C GLY A 75 2.80 7.24 3.65
N ILE A 76 1.77 7.00 2.82
CA ILE A 76 1.31 5.64 2.46
C ILE A 76 2.43 4.86 1.75
N ALA A 77 3.10 5.48 0.78
CA ALA A 77 4.21 4.85 0.06
C ALA A 77 5.37 4.48 1.00
N TRP A 78 5.72 5.37 1.94
CA TRP A 78 6.76 5.11 2.93
C TRP A 78 6.38 3.99 3.91
N ILE A 79 5.14 4.01 4.43
CA ILE A 79 4.61 2.95 5.30
C ILE A 79 4.63 1.60 4.57
N TYR A 80 4.21 1.58 3.30
CA TYR A 80 4.27 0.41 2.45
C TYR A 80 5.70 -0.10 2.27
N ALA A 81 6.64 0.76 1.85
CA ALA A 81 8.04 0.38 1.62
C ALA A 81 8.69 -0.18 2.89
N ARG A 82 8.46 0.46 4.04
CA ARG A 82 9.00 0.01 5.33
C ARG A 82 8.44 -1.35 5.76
N ARG A 83 7.14 -1.59 5.55
CA ARG A 83 6.51 -2.88 5.89
C ARG A 83 6.96 -3.98 4.92
N ALA A 84 7.05 -3.66 3.63
CA ALA A 84 7.44 -4.61 2.60
C ALA A 84 8.87 -5.12 2.78
N ASN A 85 9.82 -4.22 3.00
CA ASN A 85 11.22 -4.58 3.25
C ASN A 85 11.40 -5.44 4.51
N ARG A 86 10.51 -5.29 5.52
CA ARG A 86 10.62 -6.03 6.79
C ARG A 86 9.96 -7.40 6.77
N GLU A 87 8.78 -7.55 6.17
CA GLU A 87 8.03 -8.81 6.21
C GLU A 87 8.07 -9.59 4.90
N PHE A 88 7.98 -8.92 3.75
CA PHE A 88 7.82 -9.61 2.48
C PHE A 88 9.15 -10.06 1.89
N ASP A 89 10.23 -9.28 2.04
CA ASP A 89 11.54 -9.67 1.52
C ASP A 89 12.16 -10.84 2.29
N ALA A 90 12.03 -10.85 3.62
CA ALA A 90 12.53 -11.94 4.46
C ALA A 90 11.83 -13.28 4.16
N LEU A 91 10.50 -13.26 3.97
CA LEU A 91 9.74 -14.46 3.60
C LEU A 91 9.99 -14.88 2.15
N SER A 92 10.08 -13.95 1.21
CA SER A 92 10.38 -14.26 -0.19
C SER A 92 11.78 -14.87 -0.32
N ALA A 93 12.76 -14.38 0.44
CA ALA A 93 14.09 -14.96 0.52
C ALA A 93 14.07 -16.38 1.10
N GLN A 94 13.25 -16.67 2.12
CA GLN A 94 13.10 -18.02 2.65
C GLN A 94 12.46 -18.98 1.64
N ILE A 95 11.36 -18.58 1.00
CA ILE A 95 10.66 -19.42 0.02
C ILE A 95 11.55 -19.69 -1.20
N ASN A 96 12.30 -18.69 -1.68
CA ASN A 96 13.26 -18.88 -2.78
C ASN A 96 14.40 -19.83 -2.39
N ARG A 97 14.93 -19.75 -1.15
CA ARG A 97 15.94 -20.70 -0.66
C ARG A 97 15.39 -22.12 -0.57
N ASP A 98 14.18 -22.31 -0.04
CA ASP A 98 13.55 -23.62 0.09
C ASP A 98 13.23 -24.23 -1.29
N ALA A 99 12.77 -23.40 -2.24
CA ALA A 99 12.50 -23.83 -3.63
C ALA A 99 13.77 -24.23 -4.38
N MET A 100 14.88 -23.49 -4.20
CA MET A 100 16.20 -23.85 -4.76
C MET A 100 16.74 -25.15 -4.15
N LYS A 101 16.53 -25.37 -2.85
CA LYS A 101 17.00 -26.57 -2.13
C LYS A 101 16.23 -27.83 -2.54
N ASN A 102 14.93 -27.71 -2.78
CA ASN A 102 14.08 -28.83 -3.21
C ASN A 102 14.12 -29.07 -4.74
N GLY A 103 14.52 -28.07 -5.54
CA GLY A 103 14.77 -28.21 -6.97
C GLY A 103 16.07 -28.94 -7.32
N GLY A 104 16.94 -29.21 -6.34
CA GLY A 104 18.17 -30.01 -6.49
C GLY A 104 18.04 -31.48 -6.11
N ASN A 105 16.85 -31.95 -5.70
CA ASN A 105 16.62 -33.34 -5.26
C ASN A 105 15.67 -34.11 -6.19
N ARG A 106 15.69 -33.80 -7.49
CA ARG A 106 15.09 -34.61 -8.56
C ARG A 106 16.03 -34.68 -9.74
#